data_AF-A0A2V7IXJ5-F1
#
_entry.id   AF-A0A2V7IXJ5-F1
#
_cell.length_a   1.000
_cell.length_b   1.000
_cell.length_c   1.000
_cell.angle_alpha   90.00
_cell.angle_beta   90.00
_cell.angle_gamma   90.00
#
_symmetry.space_group_name_H-M   'P 1'
#
loop_
_entity.id
_entity.type
_entity.pdbx_description
1 polymer ?
#
loop_
_entity_poly.entity_id
_entity_poly.type
_entity_poly.pdbx_seq_one_letter_code
_entity_poly.pdbx_strand_id
1 'polypeptide(L)'
;MRGRLTAGLALLRTTGLAALVLLLWNPATWRRDPASAPPLVLLDASLSMAGHGGRWREALDSARALAQGGRGGRGGVIWRFGSRVRAYDSLPPADGATRLAPALAAAAGRGGPVSVVTDGAIDDLADVPPDLLSRARVVVLPRASFRDAFIASVAGPTRVAAGDTIRLKVSYGTAGMRDARGGMRDARLTVSAQGRRLASRTVALPDSGIVSADLTLPASRISHPGWVAVEVGLDGVGDEEPRDDARWFTLEVSPQPSVVLLASPPDWDSRFLARTLSDVARVPVRTFVESEPDGGGWRDAANLTPVSTAEVTRVVAGARLVVRAGNPAPLDRFASTGAILTWSTTRGQEGDWYVQPPGPSPLADALAGIAWDSLAPAAAVSDLALPSDSAAVVVLTARLARRGNPRPVIVLSERDGAGWTGGGARRATVAAAGLFRWAFRGGASAEAYRAVVAALADWLLAGGAGGWERFVPVTHAAPNGMPVAWRWTGAGSPRDVTVTLTAAGTSRTDTLRFDATGRAELSLPPGVYSYESPTGPERGVVALETYSDEWRPATPVLHAQAGGAAGRLASVPMRERWWLFVVAIAAFASEWAWRRRQGLP
;
A
#
# COMPACT_ATOMS: atom_id res chain seq x y z
N MET A 1 -85.15 38.36 -6.46
CA MET A 1 -84.26 37.20 -6.21
C MET A 1 -83.99 36.38 -7.49
N ARG A 2 -83.42 36.96 -8.56
CA ARG A 2 -83.16 36.26 -9.85
C ARG A 2 -81.67 36.02 -10.18
N GLY A 3 -80.72 36.50 -9.37
CA GLY A 3 -79.28 36.46 -9.69
C GLY A 3 -78.45 35.32 -9.05
N ARG A 4 -78.95 34.62 -8.03
CA ARG A 4 -78.19 33.54 -7.35
C ARG A 4 -78.32 32.17 -8.05
N LEU A 5 -79.36 31.97 -8.85
CA LEU A 5 -79.70 30.68 -9.45
C LEU A 5 -78.87 30.36 -10.70
N THR A 6 -78.49 31.38 -11.47
CA THR A 6 -77.59 31.25 -12.64
C THR A 6 -76.14 31.02 -12.22
N ALA A 7 -75.71 31.59 -11.09
CA ALA A 7 -74.36 31.43 -10.58
C ALA A 7 -74.04 29.97 -10.18
N GLY A 8 -75.00 29.24 -9.60
CA GLY A 8 -74.82 27.84 -9.20
C GLY A 8 -74.66 26.88 -10.38
N LEU A 9 -75.51 27.03 -11.41
CA LEU A 9 -75.39 26.25 -12.66
C LEU A 9 -74.11 26.62 -13.43
N ALA A 10 -73.74 27.90 -13.47
CA ALA A 10 -72.50 28.35 -14.08
C ALA A 10 -71.28 27.74 -13.37
N LEU A 11 -71.27 27.74 -12.03
CA LEU A 11 -70.19 27.16 -11.22
C LEU A 11 -70.02 25.65 -11.46
N LEU A 12 -71.13 24.90 -11.51
CA LEU A 12 -71.10 23.46 -11.82
C LEU A 12 -70.54 23.21 -13.21
N ARG A 13 -70.99 23.98 -14.21
CA ARG A 13 -70.53 23.87 -15.59
C ARG A 13 -69.06 24.24 -15.75
N THR A 14 -68.59 25.31 -15.11
CA THR A 14 -67.17 25.70 -15.11
C THR A 14 -66.31 24.66 -14.40
N THR A 15 -66.80 24.06 -13.32
CA THR A 15 -66.06 23.02 -12.58
C THR A 15 -65.95 21.73 -13.40
N GLY A 16 -67.03 21.30 -14.05
CA GLY A 16 -67.04 20.14 -14.93
C GLY A 16 -66.16 20.32 -16.17
N LEU A 17 -66.23 21.49 -16.83
CA LEU A 17 -65.37 21.83 -17.97
C LEU A 17 -63.90 21.95 -17.57
N ALA A 18 -63.58 22.58 -16.44
CA ALA A 18 -62.21 22.67 -15.94
C ALA A 18 -61.64 21.28 -15.64
N ALA A 19 -62.41 20.39 -15.02
CA ALA A 19 -62.01 19.01 -14.78
C ALA A 19 -61.77 18.23 -16.10
N LEU A 20 -62.62 18.42 -17.11
CA LEU A 20 -62.43 17.82 -18.44
C LEU A 20 -61.20 18.37 -19.17
N VAL A 21 -60.96 19.69 -19.11
CA VAL A 21 -59.77 20.30 -19.71
C VAL A 21 -58.50 19.78 -19.05
N LEU A 22 -58.48 19.65 -17.72
CA LEU A 22 -57.35 19.05 -16.99
C LEU A 22 -57.14 17.57 -17.35
N LEU A 23 -58.22 16.81 -17.54
CA LEU A 23 -58.12 15.42 -18.01
C LEU A 23 -57.65 15.34 -19.47
N LEU A 24 -58.11 16.24 -20.35
CA LEU A 24 -57.75 16.24 -21.77
C LEU A 24 -56.29 16.65 -21.98
N TRP A 25 -55.90 17.79 -21.40
CA TRP A 25 -54.53 18.33 -21.42
C TRP A 25 -53.55 17.41 -20.68
N ASN A 26 -54.03 16.74 -19.63
CA ASN A 26 -53.27 15.78 -18.83
C ASN A 26 -51.90 16.30 -18.35
N PRO A 27 -51.83 17.48 -17.70
CA PRO A 27 -50.56 17.97 -17.17
C PRO A 27 -50.01 17.00 -16.13
N ALA A 28 -48.71 16.75 -16.18
CA ALA A 28 -48.03 15.93 -15.18
C ALA A 28 -47.86 16.72 -13.89
N THR A 29 -48.25 16.10 -12.76
CA THR A 29 -47.95 16.62 -11.42
C THR A 29 -46.88 15.73 -10.79
N TRP A 30 -45.97 16.31 -10.01
CA TRP A 30 -44.95 15.53 -9.33
C TRP A 30 -45.54 14.90 -8.06
N ARG A 31 -45.39 13.58 -7.92
CA ARG A 31 -45.66 12.85 -6.69
C ARG A 31 -44.34 12.32 -6.16
N ARG A 32 -44.12 12.46 -4.85
CA ARG A 32 -43.02 11.79 -4.16
C ARG A 32 -43.45 10.37 -3.86
N ASP A 33 -42.87 9.40 -4.55
CA ASP A 33 -43.10 7.98 -4.25
C ASP A 33 -42.25 7.59 -3.04
N PRO A 34 -42.84 6.90 -2.04
CA PRO A 34 -42.08 6.36 -0.94
C PRO A 34 -41.04 5.37 -1.47
N ALA A 35 -39.82 5.44 -0.95
CA ALA A 35 -38.76 4.50 -1.29
C ALA A 35 -39.27 3.06 -1.04
N SER A 36 -39.27 2.22 -2.08
CA SER A 36 -39.77 0.85 -2.01
C SER A 36 -38.81 -0.12 -1.31
N ALA A 37 -37.55 0.28 -1.16
CA ALA A 37 -36.52 -0.53 -0.52
C ALA A 37 -36.49 -0.33 1.00
N PRO A 38 -36.22 -1.38 1.80
CA PRO A 38 -36.10 -1.27 3.25
C PRO A 38 -34.98 -0.28 3.65
N PRO A 39 -35.12 0.41 4.79
CA PRO A 39 -34.07 1.30 5.29
C PRO A 39 -32.75 0.55 5.48
N LEU A 40 -31.64 1.20 5.14
CA LEU A 40 -30.29 0.69 5.33
C LEU A 40 -29.56 1.55 6.36
N VAL A 41 -28.99 0.91 7.36
CA VAL A 41 -28.14 1.56 8.36
C VAL A 41 -26.69 1.16 8.10
N LEU A 42 -25.83 2.15 7.87
CA LEU A 42 -24.39 2.01 7.82
C LEU A 42 -23.85 2.27 9.23
N LEU A 43 -23.37 1.23 9.90
CA LEU A 43 -22.79 1.29 11.22
C LEU A 43 -21.26 1.26 11.12
N ASP A 44 -20.62 2.29 11.66
CA ASP A 44 -19.17 2.38 11.71
C ASP A 44 -18.59 1.30 12.62
N ALA A 45 -17.69 0.49 12.06
CA ALA A 45 -17.06 -0.66 12.68
C ALA A 45 -15.53 -0.51 12.72
N SER A 46 -15.04 0.72 12.62
CA SER A 46 -13.64 1.06 12.80
C SER A 46 -13.19 0.99 14.27
N LEU A 47 -11.89 0.84 14.46
CA LEU A 47 -11.26 0.68 15.76
C LEU A 47 -11.59 1.85 16.72
N SER A 48 -11.72 3.09 16.23
CA SER A 48 -12.05 4.28 17.05
C SER A 48 -13.35 4.13 17.85
N MET A 49 -14.34 3.41 17.31
CA MET A 49 -15.61 3.12 17.98
C MET A 49 -15.44 2.26 19.26
N ALA A 50 -14.36 1.47 19.32
CA ALA A 50 -13.99 0.61 20.45
C ALA A 50 -12.78 1.13 21.25
N GLY A 51 -12.14 2.21 20.78
CA GLY A 51 -10.99 2.83 21.44
C GLY A 51 -11.33 3.57 22.72
N HIS A 52 -10.34 4.21 23.33
CA HIS A 52 -10.60 5.07 24.49
C HIS A 52 -11.66 6.14 24.14
N GLY A 53 -12.69 6.26 24.97
CA GLY A 53 -13.82 7.17 24.74
C GLY A 53 -14.78 6.77 23.61
N GLY A 54 -14.59 5.60 22.98
CA GLY A 54 -15.46 5.07 21.94
C GLY A 54 -16.84 4.63 22.46
N ARG A 55 -17.89 4.84 21.65
CA ARG A 55 -19.30 4.63 22.03
C ARG A 55 -19.96 3.48 21.28
N TRP A 56 -19.23 2.39 21.01
CA TRP A 56 -19.71 1.24 20.21
C TRP A 56 -21.07 0.69 20.64
N ARG A 57 -21.31 0.50 21.95
CA ARG A 57 -22.59 -0.06 22.44
C ARG A 57 -23.77 0.82 22.07
N GLU A 58 -23.62 2.13 22.24
CA GLU A 58 -24.67 3.09 21.93
C GLU A 58 -24.88 3.27 20.42
N ALA A 59 -23.79 3.16 19.65
CA ALA A 59 -23.86 3.14 18.19
C ALA A 59 -24.63 1.93 17.69
N LEU A 60 -24.37 0.76 18.29
CA LEU A 60 -25.09 -0.48 17.99
C LEU A 60 -26.57 -0.38 18.36
N ASP A 61 -26.90 0.18 19.53
CA ASP A 61 -28.28 0.40 19.95
C ASP A 61 -29.01 1.40 19.05
N SER A 62 -28.33 2.48 18.66
CA SER A 62 -28.84 3.47 17.70
C SER A 62 -29.09 2.83 16.34
N ALA A 63 -28.17 2.01 15.84
CA ALA A 63 -28.31 1.32 14.57
C ALA A 63 -29.48 0.33 14.58
N ARG A 64 -29.65 -0.42 15.68
CA ARG A 64 -30.79 -1.33 15.87
C ARG A 64 -32.12 -0.57 15.94
N ALA A 65 -32.17 0.54 16.66
CA ALA A 65 -33.36 1.39 16.74
C ALA A 65 -33.75 1.97 15.36
N LEU A 66 -32.76 2.42 14.59
CA LEU A 66 -32.97 2.92 13.22
C LEU A 66 -33.42 1.81 12.25
N ALA A 67 -32.91 0.60 12.41
CA ALA A 67 -33.29 -0.55 11.59
C ALA A 67 -34.69 -1.09 11.92
N GLN A 68 -35.19 -0.95 13.15
CA GLN A 68 -36.53 -1.45 13.51
C GLN A 68 -37.68 -0.70 12.80
N GLY A 69 -37.45 0.54 12.34
CA GLY A 69 -38.47 1.36 11.67
C GLY A 69 -39.59 1.82 12.62
N GLY A 70 -40.29 2.90 12.26
CA GLY A 70 -41.46 3.37 13.02
C GLY A 70 -42.62 2.37 13.00
N ARG A 71 -43.59 2.51 13.92
CA ARG A 71 -44.80 1.66 14.04
C ARG A 71 -45.43 1.39 12.66
N GLY A 72 -45.18 0.21 12.08
CA GLY A 72 -45.72 -0.25 10.80
C GLY A 72 -44.72 -0.49 9.64
N GLY A 73 -43.41 -0.26 9.82
CA GLY A 73 -42.39 -0.48 8.78
C GLY A 73 -41.86 -1.91 8.67
N ARG A 74 -41.45 -2.35 7.46
CA ARG A 74 -40.59 -3.54 7.29
C ARG A 74 -39.22 -3.28 7.92
N GLY A 75 -38.69 -4.27 8.64
CA GLY A 75 -37.36 -4.19 9.25
C GLY A 75 -36.26 -3.83 8.23
N GLY A 76 -35.41 -2.89 8.62
CA GLY A 76 -34.24 -2.43 7.88
C GLY A 76 -33.07 -3.41 7.95
N VAL A 77 -32.07 -3.14 7.11
CA VAL A 77 -30.81 -3.89 7.06
C VAL A 77 -29.72 -3.04 7.69
N ILE A 78 -28.79 -3.67 8.41
CA ILE A 78 -27.59 -3.01 8.93
C ILE A 78 -26.40 -3.55 8.13
N TRP A 79 -25.52 -2.66 7.67
CA TRP A 79 -24.19 -2.98 7.16
C TRP A 79 -23.15 -2.34 8.05
N ARG A 80 -22.02 -3.01 8.19
CA ARG A 80 -20.83 -2.47 8.85
C ARG A 80 -19.94 -1.83 7.80
N PHE A 81 -19.38 -0.66 8.10
CA PHE A 81 -18.37 -0.02 7.27
C PHE A 81 -17.13 0.35 8.10
N GLY A 82 -16.02 0.63 7.42
CA GLY A 82 -14.69 0.77 7.99
C GLY A 82 -13.69 0.75 6.83
N SER A 83 -12.68 -0.13 6.89
CA SER A 83 -11.80 -0.38 5.74
C SER A 83 -12.52 -1.11 4.60
N ARG A 84 -13.62 -1.80 4.91
CA ARG A 84 -14.49 -2.48 3.94
C ARG A 84 -15.95 -2.50 4.40
N VAL A 85 -16.85 -2.74 3.45
CA VAL A 85 -18.29 -2.89 3.73
C VAL A 85 -18.61 -4.36 3.96
N ARG A 86 -19.31 -4.68 5.06
CA ARG A 86 -19.71 -6.05 5.40
C ARG A 86 -21.16 -6.13 5.85
N ALA A 87 -21.72 -7.34 5.80
CA ALA A 87 -22.98 -7.64 6.45
C ALA A 87 -22.87 -7.43 7.97
N TYR A 88 -24.01 -7.18 8.62
CA TYR A 88 -24.06 -7.01 10.06
C TYR A 88 -23.73 -8.29 10.83
N ASP A 89 -22.96 -8.10 11.89
CA ASP A 89 -22.75 -9.05 12.97
C ASP A 89 -22.57 -8.24 14.28
N SER A 90 -22.54 -8.92 15.43
CA SER A 90 -22.39 -8.28 16.75
C SER A 90 -20.96 -8.27 17.29
N LEU A 91 -19.97 -8.62 16.47
CA LEU A 91 -18.56 -8.64 16.90
C LEU A 91 -18.07 -7.20 17.17
N PRO A 92 -17.08 -7.01 18.04
CA PRO A 92 -16.46 -5.71 18.23
C PRO A 92 -15.94 -5.09 16.91
N PRO A 93 -15.83 -3.76 16.83
CA PRO A 93 -15.13 -3.06 15.77
C PRO A 93 -13.69 -3.53 15.66
N ALA A 94 -13.22 -3.70 14.42
CA ALA A 94 -11.90 -4.26 14.14
C ALA A 94 -11.25 -3.67 12.88
N ASP A 95 -11.91 -2.77 12.17
CA ASP A 95 -11.39 -2.20 10.94
C ASP A 95 -10.45 -1.02 11.25
N GLY A 96 -9.27 -0.99 10.63
CA GLY A 96 -8.22 -0.02 10.94
C GLY A 96 -8.32 1.32 10.20
N ALA A 97 -9.46 1.59 9.59
CA ALA A 97 -9.75 2.82 8.85
C ALA A 97 -11.26 3.06 8.81
N THR A 98 -11.66 4.31 8.62
CA THR A 98 -13.07 4.72 8.57
C THR A 98 -13.39 5.31 7.19
N ARG A 99 -13.87 4.46 6.27
CA ARG A 99 -14.18 4.85 4.88
C ARG A 99 -15.67 4.81 4.57
N LEU A 100 -16.26 5.99 4.39
CA LEU A 100 -17.69 6.17 4.14
C LEU A 100 -18.05 6.12 2.65
N ALA A 101 -17.17 6.56 1.75
CA ALA A 101 -17.49 6.68 0.32
C ALA A 101 -17.87 5.33 -0.32
N PRO A 102 -17.12 4.22 -0.12
CA PRO A 102 -17.50 2.91 -0.64
C PRO A 102 -18.84 2.41 -0.06
N ALA A 103 -19.12 2.72 1.21
CA ALA A 103 -20.34 2.30 1.89
C ALA A 103 -21.58 3.03 1.34
N LEU A 104 -21.47 4.34 1.12
CA LEU A 104 -22.54 5.14 0.51
C LEU A 104 -22.77 4.76 -0.97
N ALA A 105 -21.70 4.49 -1.72
CA ALA A 105 -21.82 4.02 -3.11
C ALA A 105 -22.55 2.67 -3.18
N ALA A 106 -22.19 1.72 -2.32
CA ALA A 106 -22.89 0.44 -2.23
C ALA A 106 -24.36 0.60 -1.79
N ALA A 107 -24.63 1.52 -0.86
CA ALA A 107 -25.98 1.84 -0.39
C ALA A 107 -26.85 2.48 -1.47
N ALA A 108 -26.28 3.35 -2.32
CA ALA A 108 -26.98 4.04 -3.40
C ALA A 108 -27.60 3.05 -4.40
N GLY A 109 -26.92 1.93 -4.69
CA GLY A 109 -27.43 0.87 -5.57
C GLY A 109 -28.72 0.20 -5.07
N ARG A 110 -29.05 0.32 -3.77
CA ARG A 110 -30.26 -0.26 -3.16
C ARG A 110 -31.50 0.62 -3.30
N GLY A 111 -31.34 1.93 -3.51
CA GLY A 111 -32.46 2.87 -3.72
C GLY A 111 -33.38 3.12 -2.51
N GLY A 112 -32.94 2.80 -1.29
CA GLY A 112 -33.68 3.03 -0.03
C GLY A 112 -33.15 4.20 0.80
N PRO A 113 -33.85 4.60 1.88
CA PRO A 113 -33.33 5.58 2.82
C PRO A 113 -32.10 5.03 3.55
N VAL A 114 -31.06 5.85 3.69
CA VAL A 114 -29.78 5.49 4.30
C VAL A 114 -29.58 6.28 5.59
N SER A 115 -29.20 5.60 6.66
CA SER A 115 -28.73 6.23 7.90
C SER A 115 -27.29 5.81 8.19
N VAL A 116 -26.45 6.74 8.63
CA VAL A 116 -25.05 6.51 9.00
C VAL A 116 -24.91 6.74 10.50
N VAL A 117 -24.24 5.82 11.20
CA VAL A 117 -23.92 5.91 12.63
C VAL A 117 -22.41 5.78 12.78
N THR A 118 -21.74 6.82 13.28
CA THR A 118 -20.26 6.93 13.37
C THR A 118 -19.87 7.88 14.50
N ASP A 119 -18.60 7.93 14.89
CA ASP A 119 -18.07 8.97 15.77
C ASP A 119 -17.76 10.29 15.04
N GLY A 120 -17.80 10.27 13.70
CA GLY A 120 -17.67 11.42 12.82
C GLY A 120 -16.25 11.69 12.31
N ALA A 121 -15.27 10.86 12.67
CA ALA A 121 -13.93 10.88 12.10
C ALA A 121 -13.90 10.03 10.82
N ILE A 122 -14.01 10.67 9.65
CA ILE A 122 -14.08 9.99 8.34
C ILE A 122 -12.83 10.31 7.52
N ASP A 123 -12.08 9.28 7.12
CA ASP A 123 -10.82 9.43 6.39
C ASP A 123 -11.01 9.92 4.94
N ASP A 124 -12.09 9.46 4.30
CA ASP A 124 -12.35 9.64 2.87
C ASP A 124 -13.50 10.62 2.59
N LEU A 125 -13.79 11.54 3.51
CA LEU A 125 -14.93 12.45 3.38
C LEU A 125 -14.86 13.30 2.09
N ALA A 126 -13.65 13.65 1.66
CA ALA A 126 -13.43 14.40 0.42
C ALA A 126 -13.85 13.62 -0.84
N ASP A 127 -13.85 12.29 -0.78
CA ASP A 127 -14.23 11.41 -1.89
C ASP A 127 -15.73 11.06 -1.87
N VAL A 128 -16.46 11.47 -0.83
CA VAL A 128 -17.90 11.20 -0.69
C VAL A 128 -18.71 12.12 -1.63
N PRO A 129 -19.54 11.57 -2.54
CA PRO A 129 -20.42 12.38 -3.36
C PRO A 129 -21.40 13.24 -2.52
N PRO A 130 -21.44 14.57 -2.70
CA PRO A 130 -22.27 15.45 -1.87
C PRO A 130 -23.77 15.17 -1.95
N ASP A 131 -24.24 14.68 -3.11
CA ASP A 131 -25.64 14.33 -3.35
C ASP A 131 -26.06 13.06 -2.59
N LEU A 132 -25.15 12.09 -2.42
CA LEU A 132 -25.40 10.91 -1.58
C LEU A 132 -25.36 11.28 -0.10
N LEU A 133 -24.40 12.10 0.30
CA LEU A 133 -24.25 12.51 1.69
C LEU A 133 -25.45 13.34 2.16
N SER A 134 -25.93 14.31 1.37
CA SER A 134 -27.09 15.14 1.73
C SER A 134 -28.39 14.35 1.87
N ARG A 135 -28.50 13.18 1.25
CA ARG A 135 -29.66 12.27 1.38
C ARG A 135 -29.58 11.37 2.60
N ALA A 136 -28.38 11.08 3.08
CA ALA A 136 -28.17 10.21 4.22
C ALA A 136 -28.53 10.93 5.53
N ARG A 137 -29.27 10.26 6.41
CA ARG A 137 -29.37 10.67 7.81
C ARG A 137 -28.05 10.34 8.50
N VAL A 138 -27.49 11.25 9.29
CA VAL A 138 -26.22 11.03 9.98
C VAL A 138 -26.43 11.21 11.48
N VAL A 139 -26.03 10.19 12.23
CA VAL A 139 -25.96 10.16 13.68
C VAL A 139 -24.49 10.10 14.08
N VAL A 140 -24.02 11.15 14.77
CA VAL A 140 -22.63 11.27 15.20
C VAL A 140 -22.55 11.06 16.71
N LEU A 141 -21.66 10.18 17.15
CA LEU A 141 -21.39 9.84 18.54
C LEU A 141 -19.92 10.16 18.85
N PRO A 142 -19.55 11.45 18.96
CA PRO A 142 -18.17 11.87 19.00
C PRO A 142 -17.46 11.37 20.27
N ARG A 143 -16.17 11.05 20.12
CA ARG A 143 -15.27 10.75 21.23
C ARG A 143 -14.94 12.03 22.00
N ALA A 144 -14.84 11.94 23.32
CA ALA A 144 -14.28 13.02 24.11
C ALA A 144 -12.79 13.20 23.76
N SER A 145 -12.31 14.44 23.70
CA SER A 145 -10.88 14.70 23.53
C SER A 145 -10.11 14.18 24.75
N PHE A 146 -9.01 13.47 24.52
CA PHE A 146 -8.09 13.01 25.57
C PHE A 146 -6.65 13.31 25.15
N ARG A 147 -5.73 13.27 26.11
CA ARG A 147 -4.30 13.42 25.87
C ARG A 147 -3.73 12.08 25.43
N ASP A 148 -2.89 12.13 24.42
CA ASP A 148 -2.32 10.97 23.75
C ASP A 148 -0.88 11.25 23.34
N ALA A 149 0.05 10.34 23.61
CA ALA A 149 1.38 10.32 23.02
C ALA A 149 1.48 9.10 22.11
N PHE A 150 2.22 9.21 21.01
CA PHE A 150 2.23 8.12 20.04
C PHE A 150 3.50 8.11 19.20
N ILE A 151 3.80 6.94 18.63
CA ILE A 151 4.78 6.83 17.55
C ILE A 151 4.05 6.87 16.22
N ALA A 152 4.36 7.88 15.41
CA ALA A 152 3.75 8.09 14.11
C ALA A 152 4.37 7.22 13.03
N SER A 153 5.69 7.09 13.01
CA SER A 153 6.39 6.28 12.01
C SER A 153 7.81 5.91 12.44
N VAL A 154 8.30 4.79 11.90
CA VAL A 154 9.68 4.35 12.05
C VAL A 154 10.24 4.06 10.65
N ALA A 155 11.36 4.69 10.31
CA ALA A 155 12.04 4.50 9.04
C ALA A 155 13.50 4.15 9.26
N GLY A 156 14.05 3.23 8.47
CA GLY A 156 15.44 2.80 8.58
C GLY A 156 15.78 1.69 7.58
N PRO A 157 17.02 1.18 7.59
CA PRO A 157 17.41 0.07 6.75
C PRO A 157 16.72 -1.22 7.19
N THR A 158 16.11 -1.94 6.23
CA THR A 158 15.36 -3.19 6.48
C THR A 158 16.22 -4.44 6.28
N ARG A 159 17.41 -4.32 5.71
CA ARG A 159 18.38 -5.42 5.58
C ARG A 159 19.77 -4.90 5.92
N VAL A 160 20.43 -5.53 6.88
CA VAL A 160 21.72 -5.11 7.42
C VAL A 160 22.62 -6.31 7.67
N ALA A 161 23.93 -6.11 7.67
CA ALA A 161 24.88 -7.11 8.15
C ALA A 161 25.10 -6.95 9.67
N ALA A 162 25.49 -8.04 10.35
CA ALA A 162 25.72 -8.03 11.80
C ALA A 162 26.78 -7.01 12.28
N GLY A 163 27.68 -6.57 11.39
CA GLY A 163 28.68 -5.54 11.67
C GLY A 163 28.20 -4.09 11.48
N ASP A 164 26.99 -3.89 10.93
CA ASP A 164 26.51 -2.57 10.56
C ASP A 164 25.98 -1.78 11.76
N THR A 165 25.84 -0.47 11.59
CA THR A 165 25.10 0.39 12.51
C THR A 165 23.74 0.71 11.93
N ILE A 166 22.68 0.34 12.64
CA ILE A 166 21.30 0.63 12.29
C ILE A 166 20.97 2.05 12.76
N ARG A 167 20.46 2.89 11.86
CA ARG A 167 19.94 4.22 12.17
C ARG A 167 18.45 4.25 11.87
N LEU A 168 17.63 4.36 12.91
CA LEU A 168 16.18 4.49 12.80
C LEU A 168 15.80 5.96 12.98
N LYS A 169 15.08 6.53 12.01
CA LYS A 169 14.38 7.80 12.17
C LYS A 169 12.99 7.50 12.72
N VAL A 170 12.73 7.95 13.94
CA VAL A 170 11.46 7.74 14.64
C VAL A 170 10.71 9.05 14.67
N SER A 171 9.49 9.06 14.13
CA SER A 171 8.56 10.19 14.25
C SER A 171 7.57 9.89 15.37
N TYR A 172 7.44 10.80 16.32
CA TYR A 172 6.59 10.68 17.50
C TYR A 172 5.89 12.00 17.77
N GLY A 173 4.78 11.96 18.51
CA GLY A 173 3.95 13.13 18.69
C GLY A 173 3.07 13.06 19.91
N THR A 174 2.30 14.14 20.07
CA THR A 174 1.26 14.25 21.08
C THR A 174 -0.02 14.83 20.46
N ALA A 175 -1.17 14.38 20.96
CA ALA A 175 -2.48 14.91 20.63
C ALA A 175 -3.30 15.18 21.91
N GLY A 176 -4.31 16.05 21.80
CA GLY A 176 -5.10 16.52 22.93
C GLY A 176 -4.44 17.66 23.73
N MET A 177 -5.22 18.31 24.60
CA MET A 177 -4.69 19.36 25.48
C MET A 177 -3.90 18.75 26.65
N ARG A 178 -2.80 19.41 26.97
CA ARG A 178 -1.99 19.10 28.16
C ARG A 178 -2.59 19.79 29.37
N ASP A 179 -3.11 19.02 30.32
CA ASP A 179 -3.55 19.57 31.59
C ASP A 179 -2.37 20.22 32.33
N ALA A 180 -2.59 21.41 32.89
CA ALA A 180 -1.58 22.22 33.58
C ALA A 180 -0.94 21.55 34.83
N ARG A 181 -1.35 20.32 35.17
CA ARG A 181 -0.94 19.59 36.38
C ARG A 181 -0.09 18.34 36.19
N GLY A 182 0.28 17.89 34.98
CA GLY A 182 1.08 16.65 34.96
C GLY A 182 1.48 15.95 33.67
N GLY A 183 1.56 16.62 32.52
CA GLY A 183 2.18 15.95 31.36
C GLY A 183 3.71 15.90 31.51
N MET A 184 4.33 14.73 31.47
CA MET A 184 5.80 14.60 31.41
C MET A 184 6.34 15.31 30.16
N ARG A 185 7.38 16.15 30.30
CA ARG A 185 7.99 16.89 29.18
C ARG A 185 8.97 16.05 28.38
N ASP A 186 9.50 15.02 29.02
CA ASP A 186 10.45 14.11 28.42
C ASP A 186 9.85 12.71 28.41
N ALA A 187 10.14 11.98 27.34
CA ALA A 187 9.87 10.56 27.19
C ALA A 187 11.17 9.83 26.83
N ARG A 188 11.16 8.51 26.90
CA ARG A 188 12.29 7.70 26.47
C ARG A 188 11.91 6.87 25.26
N LEU A 189 12.46 7.20 24.10
CA LEU A 189 12.41 6.32 22.95
C LEU A 189 13.23 5.07 23.25
N THR A 190 12.65 3.90 22.97
CA THR A 190 13.29 2.61 23.15
C THR A 190 13.21 1.80 21.87
N VAL A 191 14.23 0.96 21.64
CA VAL A 191 14.15 -0.17 20.71
C VAL A 191 14.32 -1.41 21.55
N SER A 192 13.36 -2.32 21.45
CA SER A 192 13.36 -3.60 22.16
C SER A 192 13.24 -4.75 21.16
N ALA A 193 13.80 -5.90 21.50
CA ALA A 193 13.56 -7.14 20.77
C ALA A 193 13.42 -8.27 21.79
N GLN A 194 12.35 -9.07 21.68
CA GLN A 194 12.07 -10.18 22.60
C GLN A 194 12.09 -9.75 24.08
N GLY A 195 11.54 -8.56 24.38
CA GLY A 195 11.52 -7.98 25.73
C GLY A 195 12.86 -7.42 26.23
N ARG A 196 13.94 -7.53 25.45
CA ARG A 196 15.25 -6.95 25.78
C ARG A 196 15.44 -5.60 25.10
N ARG A 197 15.73 -4.57 25.88
CA ARG A 197 16.08 -3.23 25.37
C ARG A 197 17.42 -3.26 24.63
N LEU A 198 17.40 -2.92 23.35
CA LEU A 198 18.57 -2.85 22.48
C LEU A 198 19.20 -1.46 22.48
N ALA A 199 18.39 -0.40 22.51
CA ALA A 199 18.83 0.99 22.57
C ALA A 199 17.77 1.87 23.22
N SER A 200 18.19 3.05 23.70
CA SER A 200 17.25 4.06 24.19
C SER A 200 17.82 5.47 24.07
N ARG A 201 16.93 6.44 23.94
CA ARG A 201 17.26 7.87 23.89
C ARG A 201 16.17 8.68 24.59
N THR A 202 16.56 9.62 25.44
CA THR A 202 15.63 10.60 26.00
C THR A 202 15.27 11.63 24.94
N VAL A 203 13.98 11.96 24.84
CA VAL A 203 13.43 12.94 23.91
C VAL A 203 12.46 13.87 24.61
N ALA A 204 12.34 15.10 24.15
CA ALA A 204 11.31 16.02 24.60
C ALA A 204 10.03 15.80 23.79
N LEU A 205 8.90 15.67 24.46
CA LEU A 205 7.59 15.58 23.81
C LEU A 205 7.14 16.97 23.33
N PRO A 206 6.62 17.08 22.09
CA PRO A 206 6.01 18.33 21.64
C PRO A 206 4.73 18.61 22.44
N ASP A 207 4.30 19.87 22.48
CA ASP A 207 3.00 20.21 23.08
C ASP A 207 1.81 19.78 22.19
N SER A 208 2.03 19.71 20.88
CA SER A 208 1.12 19.09 19.92
C SER A 208 1.85 18.77 18.61
N GLY A 209 1.31 17.82 17.83
CA GLY A 209 1.83 17.48 16.51
C GLY A 209 2.97 16.45 16.56
N ILE A 210 3.73 16.35 15.47
CA ILE A 210 4.72 15.29 15.24
C ILE A 210 6.12 15.89 15.05
N VAL A 211 7.10 15.32 15.75
CA VAL A 211 8.54 15.61 15.61
C VAL A 211 9.31 14.31 15.29
N SER A 212 10.59 14.42 14.93
CA SER A 212 11.42 13.24 14.65
C SER A 212 12.74 13.24 15.45
N ALA A 213 13.22 12.05 15.81
CA ALA A 213 14.54 11.83 16.37
C ALA A 213 15.20 10.57 15.77
N ASP A 214 16.53 10.59 15.72
CA ASP A 214 17.31 9.42 15.32
C ASP A 214 17.61 8.53 16.53
N LEU A 215 17.47 7.23 16.36
CA LEU A 215 17.88 6.21 17.32
C LEU A 215 18.83 5.24 16.64
N THR A 216 20.05 5.13 17.16
CA THR A 216 21.12 4.31 16.58
C THR A 216 21.43 3.10 17.44
N LEU A 217 21.62 1.94 16.82
CA LEU A 217 22.09 0.74 17.50
C LEU A 217 23.01 -0.08 16.59
N PRO A 218 24.04 -0.75 17.14
CA PRO A 218 24.82 -1.71 16.36
C PRO A 218 23.98 -2.97 16.10
N ALA A 219 24.00 -3.48 14.87
CA ALA A 219 23.27 -4.69 14.46
C ALA A 219 23.71 -5.93 15.27
N SER A 220 24.94 -5.93 15.78
CA SER A 220 25.48 -6.97 16.66
C SER A 220 24.74 -7.14 18.00
N ARG A 221 23.90 -6.16 18.39
CA ARG A 221 23.00 -6.31 19.55
C ARG A 221 21.82 -7.23 19.25
N ILE A 222 21.57 -7.63 18.00
CA ILE A 222 20.54 -8.60 17.63
C ILE A 222 21.15 -9.99 17.74
N SER A 223 20.63 -10.81 18.65
CA SER A 223 21.27 -12.05 19.08
C SER A 223 21.31 -13.15 18.00
N HIS A 224 20.33 -13.16 17.09
CA HIS A 224 20.19 -14.19 16.07
C HIS A 224 20.13 -13.56 14.69
N PRO A 225 21.04 -13.93 13.75
CA PRO A 225 20.90 -13.57 12.36
C PRO A 225 19.61 -14.12 11.75
N GLY A 226 19.06 -13.42 10.76
CA GLY A 226 17.79 -13.69 10.11
C GLY A 226 16.81 -12.52 10.25
N TRP A 227 15.55 -12.79 9.92
CA TRP A 227 14.47 -11.83 10.09
C TRP A 227 14.12 -11.63 11.56
N VAL A 228 14.07 -10.37 12.00
CA VAL A 228 13.72 -9.98 13.36
C VAL A 228 12.73 -8.81 13.31
N ALA A 229 11.72 -8.84 14.16
CA ALA A 229 10.89 -7.68 14.47
C ALA A 229 11.43 -7.02 15.74
N VAL A 230 11.68 -5.71 15.67
CA VAL A 230 12.01 -4.87 16.83
C VAL A 230 10.85 -3.96 17.12
N GLU A 231 10.54 -3.80 18.40
CA GLU A 231 9.55 -2.84 18.86
C GLU A 231 10.24 -1.52 19.11
N VAL A 232 9.70 -0.45 18.54
CA VAL A 232 10.12 0.91 18.83
C VAL A 232 9.01 1.55 19.64
N GLY A 233 9.30 1.96 20.87
CA GLY A 233 8.30 2.41 21.84
C GLY A 233 8.66 3.74 22.50
N LEU A 234 7.65 4.41 23.04
CA LEU A 234 7.77 5.52 23.99
C LEU A 234 7.56 5.00 25.41
N ASP A 235 8.61 5.02 26.22
CA ASP A 235 8.50 4.71 27.64
C ASP A 235 8.31 6.01 28.46
N GLY A 236 7.61 5.88 29.59
CA GLY A 236 7.45 6.98 30.56
C GLY A 236 6.42 8.02 30.14
N VAL A 237 5.58 7.69 29.15
CA VAL A 237 4.39 8.45 28.80
C VAL A 237 3.22 7.91 29.61
N GLY A 238 2.48 8.82 30.24
CA GLY A 238 1.21 8.51 30.90
C GLY A 238 0.12 9.21 30.11
N ASP A 239 -0.58 8.43 29.28
CA ASP A 239 -1.73 8.83 28.49
C ASP A 239 -2.84 7.77 28.55
N GLU A 240 -3.92 8.04 27.83
CA GLU A 240 -5.17 7.27 27.89
C GLU A 240 -5.25 6.16 26.82
N GLU A 241 -4.28 6.08 25.90
CA GLU A 241 -4.29 5.16 24.75
C GLU A 241 -2.91 4.54 24.48
N PRO A 242 -2.39 3.67 25.37
CA PRO A 242 -1.03 3.13 25.27
C PRO A 242 -0.79 2.17 24.10
N ARG A 243 -1.78 1.93 23.22
CA ARG A 243 -1.67 0.97 22.11
C ARG A 243 -0.95 1.51 20.89
N ASP A 244 -0.82 2.83 20.76
CA ASP A 244 -0.09 3.51 19.68
C ASP A 244 1.23 4.18 20.12
N ASP A 245 1.59 4.01 21.40
CA ASP A 245 2.91 4.31 21.97
C ASP A 245 4.08 3.52 21.35
N ALA A 246 3.78 2.43 20.66
CA ALA A 246 4.76 1.54 20.07
C ALA A 246 4.41 1.13 18.64
N ARG A 247 5.46 0.97 17.83
CA ARG A 247 5.38 0.46 16.45
C ARG A 247 6.38 -0.65 16.23
N TRP A 248 6.06 -1.56 15.31
CA TRP A 248 6.98 -2.63 14.92
C TRP A 248 7.82 -2.20 13.72
N PHE A 249 9.11 -2.52 13.78
CA PHE A 249 10.02 -2.38 12.66
C PHE A 249 10.69 -3.72 12.39
N THR A 250 10.52 -4.24 11.18
CA THR A 250 11.07 -5.54 10.80
C THR A 250 12.31 -5.36 9.94
N LEU A 251 13.37 -6.09 10.28
CA LEU A 251 14.61 -6.07 9.53
C LEU A 251 15.26 -7.46 9.46
N GLU A 252 16.05 -7.70 8.42
CA GLU A 252 16.86 -8.90 8.26
C GLU A 252 18.32 -8.60 8.63
N VAL A 253 18.86 -9.37 9.58
CA VAL A 253 20.28 -9.33 9.94
C VAL A 253 21.00 -10.49 9.28
N SER A 254 21.82 -10.22 8.27
CA SER A 254 22.67 -11.25 7.69
C SER A 254 23.98 -11.40 8.48
N PRO A 255 24.48 -12.64 8.69
CA PRO A 255 25.76 -12.84 9.38
C PRO A 255 26.95 -12.27 8.57
N GLN A 256 26.85 -12.23 7.25
CA GLN A 256 27.80 -11.60 6.33
C GLN A 256 27.03 -10.91 5.19
N PRO A 257 27.55 -9.84 4.56
CA PRO A 257 26.87 -9.21 3.43
C PRO A 257 26.81 -10.20 2.25
N SER A 258 25.63 -10.32 1.66
CA SER A 258 25.41 -11.25 0.54
C SER A 258 26.03 -10.74 -0.75
N VAL A 259 26.09 -9.41 -0.94
CA VAL A 259 26.70 -8.77 -2.11
C VAL A 259 27.78 -7.79 -1.64
N VAL A 260 28.96 -7.87 -2.26
CA VAL A 260 30.07 -6.94 -1.99
C VAL A 260 30.50 -6.30 -3.30
N LEU A 261 30.48 -4.97 -3.36
CA LEU A 261 30.97 -4.19 -4.50
C LEU A 261 32.33 -3.57 -4.16
N LEU A 262 33.32 -3.84 -5.00
CA LEU A 262 34.65 -3.24 -4.96
C LEU A 262 34.77 -2.29 -6.16
N ALA A 263 35.00 -1.01 -5.91
CA ALA A 263 35.21 -0.02 -6.96
C ALA A 263 36.65 0.51 -6.94
N SER A 264 37.37 0.33 -8.05
CA SER A 264 38.77 0.73 -8.21
C SER A 264 39.09 1.06 -9.68
N PRO A 265 39.35 2.33 -10.04
CA PRO A 265 38.95 3.51 -9.29
C PRO A 265 37.41 3.63 -9.25
N PRO A 266 36.83 4.30 -8.24
CA PRO A 266 35.41 4.60 -8.23
C PRO A 266 35.04 5.66 -9.28
N ASP A 267 34.07 5.37 -10.13
CA ASP A 267 33.54 6.23 -11.17
C ASP A 267 32.00 6.38 -11.10
N TRP A 268 31.39 7.07 -12.07
CA TRP A 268 29.93 7.24 -12.12
C TRP A 268 29.18 5.91 -12.29
N ASP A 269 29.68 4.99 -13.11
CA ASP A 269 29.06 3.67 -13.28
C ASP A 269 29.04 2.87 -11.98
N SER A 270 30.15 2.82 -11.23
CA SER A 270 30.22 2.13 -9.94
C SER A 270 29.27 2.71 -8.88
N ARG A 271 29.09 4.05 -8.84
CA ARG A 271 28.16 4.72 -7.92
C ARG A 271 26.70 4.40 -8.23
N PHE A 272 26.31 4.50 -9.49
CA PHE A 272 24.95 4.16 -9.92
C PHE A 272 24.65 2.67 -9.76
N LEU A 273 25.64 1.81 -10.06
CA LEU A 273 25.53 0.37 -9.86
C LEU A 273 25.31 0.01 -8.39
N ALA A 274 26.11 0.57 -7.47
CA ALA A 274 25.96 0.33 -6.03
C ALA A 274 24.58 0.73 -5.50
N ARG A 275 24.09 1.90 -5.94
CA ARG A 275 22.75 2.39 -5.59
C ARG A 275 21.66 1.45 -6.12
N THR A 276 21.68 1.14 -7.41
CA THR A 276 20.66 0.28 -8.02
C THR A 276 20.71 -1.14 -7.46
N LEU A 277 21.89 -1.71 -7.21
CA LEU A 277 22.02 -3.02 -6.55
C LEU A 277 21.39 -3.02 -5.16
N SER A 278 21.59 -1.96 -4.37
CA SER A 278 20.95 -1.83 -3.05
C SER A 278 19.42 -1.81 -3.15
N ASP A 279 18.88 -1.27 -4.24
CA ASP A 279 17.44 -1.21 -4.50
C ASP A 279 16.86 -2.53 -5.05
N VAL A 280 17.63 -3.29 -5.85
CA VAL A 280 17.11 -4.46 -6.60
C VAL A 280 17.55 -5.82 -6.08
N ALA A 281 18.74 -5.95 -5.48
CA ALA A 281 19.30 -7.25 -5.12
C ALA A 281 18.56 -7.92 -3.94
N ARG A 282 17.71 -7.17 -3.22
CA ARG A 282 16.93 -7.64 -2.07
C ARG A 282 17.76 -8.38 -1.01
N VAL A 283 19.05 -8.10 -0.92
CA VAL A 283 19.98 -8.67 0.06
C VAL A 283 20.94 -7.57 0.51
N PRO A 284 21.60 -7.69 1.68
CA PRO A 284 22.56 -6.68 2.11
C PRO A 284 23.69 -6.49 1.09
N VAL A 285 23.86 -5.25 0.63
CA VAL A 285 24.92 -4.82 -0.28
C VAL A 285 25.92 -3.97 0.52
N ARG A 286 27.19 -4.36 0.49
CA ARG A 286 28.28 -3.55 1.06
C ARG A 286 29.20 -3.08 -0.04
N THR A 287 29.52 -1.78 -0.04
CA THR A 287 30.35 -1.18 -1.08
C THR A 287 31.64 -0.63 -0.48
N PHE A 288 32.78 -1.06 -1.02
CA PHE A 288 34.09 -0.54 -0.71
C PHE A 288 34.67 0.19 -1.92
N VAL A 289 35.21 1.38 -1.67
CA VAL A 289 35.87 2.20 -2.69
C VAL A 289 37.35 2.33 -2.35
N GLU A 290 38.20 2.20 -3.37
CA GLU A 290 39.62 2.47 -3.22
C GLU A 290 39.87 3.98 -3.19
N SER A 291 40.59 4.45 -2.18
CA SER A 291 40.82 5.90 -1.97
C SER A 291 41.91 6.46 -2.89
N GLU A 292 42.90 5.65 -3.23
CA GLU A 292 44.01 6.02 -4.11
C GLU A 292 44.40 4.83 -5.01
N PRO A 293 44.62 5.03 -6.33
CA PRO A 293 44.88 3.95 -7.31
C PRO A 293 46.10 3.07 -7.01
N ASP A 294 47.04 3.56 -6.19
CA ASP A 294 48.32 2.90 -5.90
C ASP A 294 48.35 2.25 -4.49
N GLY A 295 47.19 1.99 -3.90
CA GLY A 295 47.07 1.22 -2.66
C GLY A 295 46.89 2.03 -1.37
N GLY A 296 46.42 3.28 -1.46
CA GLY A 296 46.13 4.17 -0.31
C GLY A 296 44.94 3.76 0.58
N GLY A 297 44.49 2.50 0.47
CA GLY A 297 43.51 1.90 1.37
C GLY A 297 42.06 1.96 0.89
N TRP A 298 41.23 1.15 1.56
CA TRP A 298 39.81 1.03 1.28
C TRP A 298 38.99 1.92 2.19
N ARG A 299 37.83 2.37 1.71
CA ARG A 299 36.81 3.02 2.53
C ARG A 299 35.46 2.39 2.32
N ASP A 300 34.68 2.33 3.39
CA ASP A 300 33.26 1.98 3.30
C ASP A 300 32.50 3.14 2.63
N ALA A 301 31.78 2.86 1.55
CA ALA A 301 31.15 3.92 0.75
C ALA A 301 30.01 4.64 1.48
N ALA A 302 29.41 4.04 2.52
CA ALA A 302 28.27 4.62 3.22
C ALA A 302 28.68 5.77 4.17
N ASN A 303 29.84 5.66 4.80
CA ASN A 303 30.31 6.58 5.84
C ASN A 303 31.74 7.09 5.62
N LEU A 304 32.41 6.62 4.56
CA LEU A 304 33.79 6.93 4.19
C LEU A 304 34.84 6.56 5.25
N THR A 305 34.51 5.69 6.20
CA THR A 305 35.47 5.24 7.21
C THR A 305 36.54 4.35 6.57
N PRO A 306 37.83 4.52 6.92
CA PRO A 306 38.89 3.63 6.46
C PRO A 306 38.64 2.17 6.85
N VAL A 307 38.93 1.27 5.92
CA VAL A 307 38.78 -0.19 6.07
C VAL A 307 40.10 -0.85 5.66
N SER A 308 40.55 -1.84 6.44
CA SER A 308 41.78 -2.57 6.12
C SER A 308 41.58 -3.52 4.94
N THR A 309 42.63 -3.74 4.14
CA THR A 309 42.59 -4.75 3.06
C THR A 309 42.26 -6.15 3.59
N ALA A 310 42.73 -6.50 4.80
CA ALA A 310 42.41 -7.76 5.44
C ALA A 310 40.90 -7.92 5.73
N GLU A 311 40.24 -6.84 6.17
CA GLU A 311 38.79 -6.83 6.36
C GLU A 311 38.04 -6.96 5.04
N VAL A 312 38.46 -6.23 3.99
CA VAL A 312 37.87 -6.36 2.65
C VAL A 312 37.98 -7.79 2.15
N THR A 313 39.16 -8.40 2.25
CA THR A 313 39.38 -9.82 1.86
C THR A 313 38.47 -10.77 2.62
N ARG A 314 38.34 -10.60 3.95
CA ARG A 314 37.45 -11.42 4.79
C ARG A 314 35.99 -11.29 4.37
N VAL A 315 35.53 -10.07 4.09
CA VAL A 315 34.14 -9.79 3.69
C VAL A 315 33.86 -10.34 2.28
N VAL A 316 34.79 -10.20 1.35
CA VAL A 316 34.69 -10.73 -0.02
C VAL A 316 34.63 -12.26 -0.04
N ALA A 317 35.45 -12.93 0.79
CA ALA A 317 35.48 -14.39 0.88
C ALA A 317 34.14 -14.98 1.36
N GLY A 318 33.34 -14.21 2.09
CA GLY A 318 32.02 -14.58 2.61
C GLY A 318 30.83 -14.21 1.72
N ALA A 319 31.06 -13.42 0.68
CA ALA A 319 29.99 -12.89 -0.17
C ALA A 319 29.46 -13.93 -1.15
N ARG A 320 28.14 -13.93 -1.39
CA ARG A 320 27.50 -14.75 -2.42
C ARG A 320 27.69 -14.19 -3.82
N LEU A 321 27.81 -12.85 -3.92
CA LEU A 321 28.13 -12.13 -5.14
C LEU A 321 29.19 -11.07 -4.87
N VAL A 322 30.24 -11.06 -5.68
CA VAL A 322 31.28 -10.04 -5.68
C VAL A 322 31.24 -9.26 -6.97
N VAL A 323 31.07 -7.95 -6.86
CA VAL A 323 31.04 -7.02 -7.97
C VAL A 323 32.38 -6.30 -8.05
N ARG A 324 33.07 -6.41 -9.18
CA ARG A 324 34.34 -5.74 -9.48
C ARG A 324 34.08 -4.63 -10.48
N ALA A 325 34.04 -3.39 -10.02
CA ALA A 325 33.73 -2.22 -10.84
C ALA A 325 34.98 -1.36 -11.09
N GLY A 326 35.17 -0.89 -12.32
CA GLY A 326 36.30 -0.05 -12.72
C GLY A 326 37.35 -0.81 -13.54
N ASN A 327 38.57 -0.88 -13.02
CA ASN A 327 39.66 -1.72 -13.52
C ASN A 327 39.67 -3.05 -12.75
N PRO A 328 39.25 -4.17 -13.36
CA PRO A 328 39.12 -5.43 -12.64
C PRO A 328 40.45 -6.10 -12.28
N ALA A 329 41.54 -5.82 -13.01
CA ALA A 329 42.84 -6.47 -12.80
C ALA A 329 43.38 -6.38 -11.35
N PRO A 330 43.43 -5.20 -10.70
CA PRO A 330 43.82 -5.11 -9.29
C PRO A 330 42.81 -5.76 -8.32
N LEU A 331 41.57 -5.96 -8.74
CA LEU A 331 40.50 -6.56 -7.93
C LEU A 331 40.51 -8.09 -7.94
N ASP A 332 41.23 -8.71 -8.88
CA ASP A 332 41.37 -10.17 -8.97
C ASP A 332 42.05 -10.79 -7.75
N ARG A 333 42.84 -10.00 -7.00
CA ARG A 333 43.47 -10.40 -5.74
C ARG A 333 42.47 -10.78 -4.64
N PHE A 334 41.22 -10.30 -4.73
CA PHE A 334 40.17 -10.65 -3.78
C PHE A 334 39.42 -11.89 -4.28
N ALA A 335 39.88 -13.05 -3.82
CA ALA A 335 39.29 -14.35 -4.14
C ALA A 335 37.89 -14.49 -3.52
N SER A 336 36.97 -15.08 -4.28
CA SER A 336 35.61 -15.41 -3.84
C SER A 336 35.22 -16.78 -4.38
N THR A 337 34.45 -17.51 -3.58
CA THR A 337 33.83 -18.78 -3.95
C THR A 337 32.41 -18.60 -4.51
N GLY A 338 31.84 -17.38 -4.40
CA GLY A 338 30.53 -17.02 -4.90
C GLY A 338 30.51 -16.59 -6.37
N ALA A 339 29.38 -16.04 -6.79
CA ALA A 339 29.21 -15.47 -8.11
C ALA A 339 30.05 -14.19 -8.28
N ILE A 340 30.47 -13.89 -9.51
CA ILE A 340 31.28 -12.70 -9.81
C ILE A 340 30.63 -11.88 -10.92
N LEU A 341 30.42 -10.59 -10.67
CA LEU A 341 30.08 -9.60 -11.69
C LEU A 341 31.27 -8.70 -11.93
N THR A 342 31.85 -8.77 -13.13
CA THR A 342 32.90 -7.84 -13.55
C THR A 342 32.28 -6.73 -14.38
N TRP A 343 32.34 -5.49 -13.89
CA TRP A 343 31.86 -4.31 -14.60
C TRP A 343 33.06 -3.43 -14.98
N SER A 344 33.62 -3.70 -16.16
CA SER A 344 34.80 -2.99 -16.65
C SER A 344 34.41 -1.67 -17.28
N THR A 345 34.95 -0.57 -16.76
CA THR A 345 34.77 0.77 -17.32
C THR A 345 36.05 1.34 -17.91
N THR A 346 37.15 0.57 -17.85
CA THR A 346 38.46 0.99 -18.34
C THR A 346 38.87 0.25 -19.62
N ARG A 347 39.77 0.87 -20.40
CA ARG A 347 40.40 0.29 -21.61
C ARG A 347 39.43 -0.07 -22.75
N GLY A 348 38.30 0.64 -22.84
CA GLY A 348 37.33 0.47 -23.93
C GLY A 348 37.61 1.34 -25.14
N GLN A 349 37.15 0.91 -26.32
CA GLN A 349 37.12 1.78 -27.50
C GLN A 349 36.05 2.86 -27.28
N GLU A 350 36.45 4.12 -27.22
CA GLU A 350 35.53 5.25 -27.06
C GLU A 350 34.64 5.47 -28.29
N GLY A 351 33.45 5.98 -28.06
CA GLY A 351 32.50 6.40 -29.09
C GLY A 351 31.05 6.12 -28.71
N ASP A 352 30.12 6.47 -29.60
CA ASP A 352 28.69 6.22 -29.36
C ASP A 352 28.33 4.77 -29.69
N TRP A 353 28.35 3.91 -28.68
CA TRP A 353 28.00 2.50 -28.80
C TRP A 353 26.51 2.27 -28.51
N TYR A 354 25.75 1.91 -29.54
CA TYR A 354 24.32 1.65 -29.40
C TYR A 354 24.09 0.18 -29.08
N VAL A 355 23.54 -0.09 -27.90
CA VAL A 355 23.18 -1.44 -27.45
C VAL A 355 21.99 -1.95 -28.26
N GLN A 356 22.12 -3.18 -28.75
CA GLN A 356 21.09 -3.85 -29.54
C GLN A 356 20.17 -4.68 -28.64
N PRO A 357 18.92 -4.96 -29.07
CA PRO A 357 18.03 -5.88 -28.35
C PRO A 357 18.70 -7.23 -28.07
N PRO A 358 18.43 -7.86 -26.91
CA PRO A 358 19.06 -9.11 -26.51
C PRO A 358 18.69 -10.26 -27.44
N GLY A 359 19.65 -11.15 -27.66
CA GLY A 359 19.39 -12.46 -28.27
C GLY A 359 18.88 -13.49 -27.25
N PRO A 360 18.66 -14.75 -27.67
CA PRO A 360 18.30 -15.85 -26.77
C PRO A 360 19.33 -15.99 -25.65
N SER A 361 18.89 -15.80 -24.41
CA SER A 361 19.74 -15.88 -23.22
C SER A 361 18.90 -16.06 -21.96
N PRO A 362 19.52 -16.45 -20.82
CA PRO A 362 18.82 -16.53 -19.53
C PRO A 362 18.18 -15.21 -19.06
N LEU A 363 18.56 -14.06 -19.63
CA LEU A 363 18.02 -12.75 -19.25
C LEU A 363 16.97 -12.23 -20.25
N ALA A 364 16.67 -12.95 -21.33
CA ALA A 364 15.86 -12.46 -22.43
C ALA A 364 14.47 -11.98 -21.96
N ASP A 365 13.79 -12.77 -21.12
CA ASP A 365 12.45 -12.44 -20.62
C ASP A 365 12.47 -11.21 -19.70
N ALA A 366 13.48 -11.10 -18.83
CA ALA A 366 13.62 -9.96 -17.92
C ALA A 366 13.94 -8.65 -18.65
N LEU A 367 14.53 -8.76 -19.85
CA LEU A 367 14.93 -7.65 -20.70
C LEU A 367 13.91 -7.34 -21.82
N ALA A 368 12.80 -8.08 -21.87
CA ALA A 368 11.73 -7.87 -22.84
C ALA A 368 11.03 -6.52 -22.62
N GLY A 369 10.59 -5.89 -23.70
CA GLY A 369 9.85 -4.62 -23.65
C GLY A 369 10.70 -3.36 -23.45
N ILE A 370 12.01 -3.47 -23.24
CA ILE A 370 12.92 -2.32 -23.21
C ILE A 370 13.02 -1.70 -24.62
N ALA A 371 12.81 -0.39 -24.72
CA ALA A 371 12.96 0.37 -25.96
C ALA A 371 14.44 0.71 -26.24
N TRP A 372 15.22 -0.30 -26.66
CA TRP A 372 16.68 -0.22 -26.84
C TRP A 372 17.16 0.94 -27.72
N ASP A 373 16.42 1.27 -28.79
CA ASP A 373 16.77 2.37 -29.71
C ASP A 373 16.67 3.77 -29.09
N SER A 374 15.96 3.89 -27.96
CA SER A 374 15.76 5.16 -27.23
C SER A 374 16.78 5.35 -26.10
N LEU A 375 17.61 4.35 -25.82
CA LEU A 375 18.63 4.44 -24.77
C LEU A 375 19.81 5.32 -25.22
N ALA A 376 20.47 5.96 -24.26
CA ALA A 376 21.72 6.67 -24.54
C ALA A 376 22.79 5.67 -25.00
N PRO A 377 23.68 6.04 -25.94
CA PRO A 377 24.80 5.18 -26.27
C PRO A 377 25.72 4.98 -25.06
N ALA A 378 26.32 3.80 -24.95
CA ALA A 378 27.46 3.59 -24.06
C ALA A 378 28.66 4.40 -24.59
N ALA A 379 29.47 4.94 -23.68
CA ALA A 379 30.56 5.86 -24.00
C ALA A 379 31.82 5.14 -24.50
N ALA A 380 32.00 3.88 -24.08
CA ALA A 380 33.07 3.02 -24.56
C ALA A 380 32.68 1.55 -24.39
N VAL A 381 33.21 0.67 -25.25
CA VAL A 381 33.06 -0.79 -25.14
C VAL A 381 34.44 -1.44 -25.17
N SER A 382 34.75 -2.24 -24.16
CA SER A 382 36.02 -2.98 -24.08
C SER A 382 35.96 -4.28 -24.86
N ASP A 383 37.11 -4.69 -25.40
CA ASP A 383 37.23 -5.98 -26.05
C ASP A 383 37.12 -7.09 -25.00
N LEU A 384 36.03 -7.84 -25.08
CA LEU A 384 35.83 -9.04 -24.29
C LEU A 384 36.46 -10.22 -25.01
N ALA A 385 37.52 -10.78 -24.42
CA ALA A 385 37.88 -12.15 -24.70
C ALA A 385 36.74 -13.02 -24.17
N LEU A 386 35.95 -13.62 -25.08
CA LEU A 386 34.96 -14.61 -24.67
C LEU A 386 35.71 -15.72 -23.92
N PRO A 387 35.21 -16.16 -22.74
CA PRO A 387 35.80 -17.29 -22.05
C PRO A 387 35.96 -18.45 -23.04
N SER A 388 37.09 -19.15 -23.00
CA SER A 388 37.33 -20.36 -23.81
C SER A 388 36.44 -21.55 -23.42
N ASP A 389 35.46 -21.30 -22.56
CA ASP A 389 34.47 -22.25 -22.06
C ASP A 389 33.25 -22.25 -22.98
N SER A 390 32.83 -23.44 -23.42
CA SER A 390 31.70 -23.64 -24.34
C SER A 390 30.34 -23.17 -23.78
N ALA A 391 30.28 -22.77 -22.51
CA ALA A 391 29.09 -22.31 -21.80
C ALA A 391 28.89 -20.78 -21.77
N ALA A 392 29.74 -19.99 -22.44
CA ALA A 392 29.59 -18.54 -22.46
C ALA A 392 28.43 -18.08 -23.37
N VAL A 393 27.51 -17.27 -22.83
CA VAL A 393 26.35 -16.73 -23.55
C VAL A 393 26.46 -15.21 -23.65
N VAL A 394 26.46 -14.68 -24.88
CA VAL A 394 26.39 -13.23 -25.13
C VAL A 394 24.94 -12.78 -25.02
N VAL A 395 24.63 -11.91 -24.04
CA VAL A 395 23.27 -11.40 -23.79
C VAL A 395 23.01 -10.16 -24.62
N LEU A 396 23.90 -9.16 -24.50
CA LEU A 396 23.79 -7.88 -25.19
C LEU A 396 25.02 -7.64 -26.04
N THR A 397 24.80 -7.01 -27.19
CA THR A 397 25.86 -6.50 -28.05
C THR A 397 25.64 -5.01 -28.33
N ALA A 398 26.67 -4.30 -28.74
CA ALA A 398 26.57 -2.92 -29.19
C ALA A 398 27.32 -2.68 -30.50
N ARG A 399 26.89 -1.66 -31.23
CA ARG A 399 27.52 -1.22 -32.48
C ARG A 399 27.93 0.25 -32.39
N LEU A 400 29.16 0.53 -32.81
CA LEU A 400 29.69 1.88 -32.87
C LEU A 400 28.94 2.69 -33.93
N ALA A 401 28.36 3.83 -33.56
CA ALA A 401 27.58 4.69 -34.45
C ALA A 401 26.47 3.93 -35.21
N ARG A 402 25.89 2.88 -34.60
CA ARG A 402 24.89 1.95 -35.20
C ARG A 402 25.41 1.18 -36.43
N ARG A 403 26.71 1.21 -36.68
CA ARG A 403 27.39 0.62 -37.84
C ARG A 403 28.53 -0.30 -37.38
N GLY A 404 29.11 -1.04 -38.30
CA GLY A 404 30.24 -1.94 -38.02
C GLY A 404 29.85 -3.22 -37.28
N ASN A 405 30.88 -3.96 -36.85
CA ASN A 405 30.73 -5.28 -36.24
C ASN A 405 30.16 -5.14 -34.81
N PRO A 406 29.13 -5.93 -34.46
CA PRO A 406 28.61 -5.96 -33.10
C PRO A 406 29.68 -6.46 -32.12
N ARG A 407 29.84 -5.77 -31.00
CA ARG A 407 30.72 -6.18 -29.90
C ARG A 407 29.91 -6.65 -28.70
N PRO A 408 30.27 -7.75 -28.04
CA PRO A 408 29.65 -8.15 -26.78
C PRO A 408 29.72 -7.04 -25.73
N VAL A 409 28.62 -6.81 -25.04
CA VAL A 409 28.52 -5.86 -23.91
C VAL A 409 28.28 -6.61 -22.61
N ILE A 410 27.38 -7.60 -22.64
CA ILE A 410 27.11 -8.47 -21.48
C ILE A 410 27.35 -9.91 -21.90
N VAL A 411 28.19 -10.60 -21.14
CA VAL A 411 28.49 -12.03 -21.32
C VAL A 411 28.25 -12.75 -20.00
N LEU A 412 27.55 -13.87 -20.06
CA LEU A 412 27.32 -14.76 -18.94
C LEU A 412 28.13 -16.04 -19.14
N SER A 413 28.61 -16.63 -18.06
CA SER A 413 29.24 -17.95 -18.09
C SER A 413 28.94 -18.68 -16.78
N GLU A 414 28.62 -19.96 -16.87
CA GLU A 414 28.44 -20.84 -15.72
C GLU A 414 29.47 -21.95 -15.83
N ARG A 415 30.28 -22.12 -14.79
CA ARG A 415 31.31 -23.17 -14.75
C ARG A 415 30.85 -24.28 -13.83
N ASP A 416 30.75 -25.51 -14.34
CA ASP A 416 30.37 -26.68 -13.54
C ASP A 416 31.35 -26.88 -12.37
N GLY A 417 30.80 -27.00 -11.16
CA GLY A 417 31.57 -27.30 -9.96
C GLY A 417 31.95 -28.77 -9.93
N ALA A 418 33.25 -29.07 -9.94
CA ALA A 418 33.75 -30.42 -9.70
C ALA A 418 33.61 -30.79 -8.21
N GLY A 419 32.42 -31.21 -7.78
CA GLY A 419 32.18 -31.67 -6.41
C GLY A 419 30.72 -32.05 -6.14
N TRP A 420 30.50 -32.91 -5.14
CA TRP A 420 29.20 -33.42 -4.69
C TRP A 420 28.18 -32.33 -4.25
N THR A 421 28.59 -31.06 -4.18
CA THR A 421 27.73 -29.91 -3.82
C THR A 421 27.12 -29.17 -5.03
N GLY A 422 27.35 -29.62 -6.27
CA GLY A 422 26.50 -29.35 -7.43
C GLY A 422 26.21 -27.89 -7.85
N GLY A 423 26.88 -26.88 -7.28
CA GLY A 423 26.70 -25.47 -7.67
C GLY A 423 27.80 -24.99 -8.60
N GLY A 424 27.44 -24.59 -9.83
CA GLY A 424 28.36 -23.94 -10.76
C GLY A 424 28.65 -22.49 -10.37
N ALA A 425 29.90 -22.04 -10.54
CA ALA A 425 30.26 -20.64 -10.25
C ALA A 425 29.81 -19.74 -11.42
N ARG A 426 28.66 -19.06 -11.24
CA ARG A 426 28.14 -18.10 -12.22
C ARG A 426 28.98 -16.83 -12.27
N ARG A 427 29.30 -16.38 -13.48
CA ARG A 427 30.01 -15.14 -13.73
C ARG A 427 29.32 -14.34 -14.81
N ALA A 428 29.28 -13.03 -14.64
CA ALA A 428 28.83 -12.09 -15.64
C ALA A 428 29.89 -11.02 -15.86
N THR A 429 30.08 -10.62 -17.11
CA THR A 429 30.96 -9.49 -17.46
C THR A 429 30.18 -8.45 -18.23
N VAL A 430 30.25 -7.21 -17.77
CA VAL A 430 29.76 -6.01 -18.45
C VAL A 430 30.97 -5.21 -18.92
N ALA A 431 31.12 -5.06 -20.22
CA ALA A 431 32.25 -4.39 -20.86
C ALA A 431 31.86 -3.09 -21.55
N ALA A 432 30.92 -2.35 -20.95
CA ALA A 432 30.53 -1.03 -21.41
C ALA A 432 30.65 0.00 -20.28
N ALA A 433 31.22 1.15 -20.62
CA ALA A 433 31.30 2.32 -19.77
C ALA A 433 30.20 3.33 -20.14
N GLY A 434 29.79 4.16 -19.19
CA GLY A 434 28.81 5.23 -19.41
C GLY A 434 27.35 4.78 -19.36
N LEU A 435 27.07 3.56 -18.92
CA LEU A 435 25.70 3.04 -18.78
C LEU A 435 24.93 3.76 -17.67
N PHE A 436 25.62 4.37 -16.70
CA PHE A 436 25.00 5.25 -15.69
C PHE A 436 24.11 6.35 -16.29
N ARG A 437 24.37 6.75 -17.54
CA ARG A 437 23.57 7.76 -18.27
C ARG A 437 22.11 7.29 -18.46
N TRP A 438 21.87 5.98 -18.48
CA TRP A 438 20.52 5.43 -18.56
C TRP A 438 19.74 5.71 -17.28
N ALA A 439 20.35 5.47 -16.12
CA ALA A 439 19.77 5.79 -14.83
C ALA A 439 19.63 7.30 -14.62
N PHE A 440 20.63 8.09 -15.04
CA PHE A 440 20.64 9.55 -14.88
C PHE A 440 19.50 10.25 -15.66
N ARG A 441 19.15 9.76 -16.86
CA ARG A 441 18.07 10.34 -17.69
C ARG A 441 16.66 10.17 -17.11
N GLY A 442 16.47 9.23 -16.17
CA GLY A 442 15.15 8.95 -15.58
C GLY A 442 14.18 8.21 -16.52
N GLY A 443 12.93 8.08 -16.08
CA GLY A 443 11.84 7.47 -16.85
C GLY A 443 12.14 6.05 -17.34
N ALA A 444 11.71 5.74 -18.56
CA ALA A 444 11.92 4.41 -19.17
C ALA A 444 13.39 4.01 -19.30
N SER A 445 14.30 4.98 -19.48
CA SER A 445 15.75 4.69 -19.55
C SER A 445 16.31 4.25 -18.19
N ALA A 446 15.81 4.83 -17.10
CA ALA A 446 16.20 4.42 -15.75
C ALA A 446 15.62 3.05 -15.39
N GLU A 447 14.38 2.75 -15.81
CA GLU A 447 13.80 1.42 -15.66
C GLU A 447 14.57 0.36 -16.47
N ALA A 448 15.07 0.70 -17.67
CA ALA A 448 15.93 -0.20 -18.45
C ALA A 448 17.25 -0.52 -17.72
N TYR A 449 17.92 0.50 -17.15
CA TYR A 449 19.11 0.28 -16.33
C TYR A 449 18.80 -0.61 -15.12
N ARG A 450 17.71 -0.31 -14.41
CA ARG A 450 17.24 -1.08 -13.26
C ARG A 450 16.96 -2.53 -13.63
N ALA A 451 16.28 -2.79 -14.75
CA ALA A 451 15.97 -4.12 -15.25
C ALA A 451 17.24 -4.91 -15.59
N VAL A 452 18.23 -4.30 -16.23
CA VAL A 452 19.52 -4.95 -16.52
C VAL A 452 20.27 -5.34 -15.24
N VAL A 453 20.37 -4.42 -14.28
CA VAL A 453 21.06 -4.69 -13.00
C VAL A 453 20.31 -5.75 -12.19
N ALA A 454 18.96 -5.69 -12.16
CA ALA A 454 18.13 -6.69 -11.49
C ALA A 454 18.31 -8.07 -12.14
N ALA A 455 18.18 -8.18 -13.46
CA ALA A 455 18.34 -9.44 -14.18
C ALA A 455 19.72 -10.09 -13.97
N LEU A 456 20.78 -9.27 -13.96
CA LEU A 456 22.14 -9.74 -13.66
C LEU A 456 22.27 -10.24 -12.22
N ALA A 457 21.82 -9.47 -11.24
CA ALA A 457 21.85 -9.86 -9.84
C ALA A 457 21.02 -11.15 -9.61
N ASP A 458 19.84 -11.23 -10.21
CA ASP A 458 18.93 -12.36 -10.15
C ASP A 458 19.58 -13.64 -10.66
N TRP A 459 20.14 -13.59 -11.87
CA TRP A 459 20.81 -14.74 -12.47
C TRP A 459 22.06 -15.18 -11.72
N LEU A 460 22.89 -14.22 -11.28
CA LEU A 460 24.12 -14.51 -10.53
C LEU A 460 23.83 -15.16 -9.17
N LEU A 461 22.79 -14.67 -8.46
CA LEU A 461 22.43 -15.19 -7.14
C LEU A 461 21.60 -16.47 -7.20
N ALA A 462 20.87 -16.72 -8.29
CA ALA A 462 20.01 -17.91 -8.45
C ALA A 462 20.78 -19.24 -8.60
N GLY A 463 22.09 -19.22 -8.88
CA GLY A 463 22.93 -20.43 -8.94
C GLY A 463 23.44 -20.89 -7.57
N GLY A 464 23.23 -20.09 -6.53
CA GLY A 464 23.51 -20.46 -5.14
C GLY A 464 22.35 -21.23 -4.51
N ALA A 465 22.58 -21.82 -3.34
CA ALA A 465 21.61 -22.64 -2.59
C ALA A 465 20.37 -21.88 -2.03
N GLY A 466 19.84 -20.89 -2.74
CA GLY A 466 18.62 -20.17 -2.39
C GLY A 466 17.95 -19.61 -3.64
N GLY A 467 16.88 -20.27 -4.09
CA GLY A 467 15.97 -19.69 -5.09
C GLY A 467 15.30 -18.43 -4.56
N TRP A 468 15.00 -17.49 -5.47
CA TRP A 468 14.32 -16.24 -5.16
C TRP A 468 12.94 -16.47 -4.54
N GLU A 469 12.53 -15.56 -3.67
CA GLU A 469 11.19 -15.58 -3.11
C GLU A 469 10.14 -15.36 -4.21
N ARG A 470 9.23 -16.33 -4.41
CA ARG A 470 8.15 -16.22 -5.40
C ARG A 470 7.10 -15.19 -5.00
N PHE A 471 7.03 -14.85 -3.73
CA PHE A 471 6.16 -13.82 -3.19
C PHE A 471 6.80 -13.17 -1.98
N VAL A 472 6.48 -11.90 -1.74
CA VAL A 472 7.02 -11.12 -0.62
C VAL A 472 5.94 -10.23 0.01
N PRO A 473 6.02 -9.95 1.32
CA PRO A 473 5.24 -8.88 1.92
C PRO A 473 5.60 -7.54 1.26
N VAL A 474 4.59 -6.69 1.04
CA VAL A 474 4.78 -5.32 0.55
C VAL A 474 5.37 -4.47 1.67
N THR A 475 4.82 -4.61 2.87
CA THR A 475 5.37 -4.09 4.12
C THR A 475 5.48 -5.23 5.11
N HIS A 476 6.51 -5.20 5.94
CA HIS A 476 6.74 -6.23 6.96
C HIS A 476 6.13 -5.83 8.31
N ALA A 477 5.51 -4.65 8.39
CA ALA A 477 4.69 -4.19 9.50
C ALA A 477 3.38 -3.61 8.93
N ALA A 478 2.26 -3.94 9.55
CA ALA A 478 0.94 -3.43 9.18
C ALA A 478 0.19 -2.95 10.44
N PRO A 479 -0.51 -1.80 10.39
CA PRO A 479 -1.35 -1.34 11.50
C PRO A 479 -2.48 -2.32 11.82
N ASN A 480 -2.98 -2.25 13.05
CA ASN A 480 -4.15 -2.99 13.50
C ASN A 480 -5.36 -2.70 12.61
N GLY A 481 -6.11 -3.75 12.28
CA GLY A 481 -7.29 -3.67 11.43
C GLY A 481 -7.01 -3.47 9.94
N MET A 482 -5.74 -3.44 9.52
CA MET A 482 -5.30 -3.42 8.12
C MET A 482 -4.71 -4.79 7.72
N PRO A 483 -4.95 -5.26 6.48
CA PRO A 483 -4.36 -6.50 6.00
C PRO A 483 -2.87 -6.33 5.70
N VAL A 484 -2.10 -7.41 5.84
CA VAL A 484 -0.76 -7.49 5.26
C VAL A 484 -0.93 -7.71 3.76
N ALA A 485 -0.45 -6.76 2.96
CA ALA A 485 -0.42 -6.88 1.52
C ALA A 485 0.82 -7.66 1.08
N TRP A 486 0.64 -8.52 0.09
CA TRP A 486 1.66 -9.38 -0.51
C TRP A 486 1.74 -9.11 -2.01
N ARG A 487 2.90 -9.39 -2.58
CA ARG A 487 3.16 -9.24 -4.01
C ARG A 487 3.84 -10.47 -4.57
N TRP A 488 3.35 -10.94 -5.71
CA TRP A 488 3.98 -11.97 -6.53
C TRP A 488 5.25 -11.43 -7.18
N THR A 489 6.35 -12.16 -7.05
CA THR A 489 7.65 -11.81 -7.65
C THR A 489 8.33 -12.99 -8.35
N GLY A 490 7.72 -14.17 -8.32
CA GLY A 490 8.21 -15.34 -9.04
C GLY A 490 7.99 -15.22 -10.55
N ALA A 491 8.75 -16.00 -11.32
CA ALA A 491 8.53 -16.14 -12.75
C ALA A 491 7.17 -16.79 -13.05
N GLY A 492 6.52 -16.36 -14.13
CA GLY A 492 5.21 -16.85 -14.58
C GLY A 492 4.01 -16.15 -13.92
N SER A 493 2.81 -16.59 -14.30
CA SER A 493 1.55 -16.01 -13.81
C SER A 493 1.36 -16.21 -12.30
N PRO A 494 0.80 -15.22 -11.58
CA PRO A 494 0.47 -15.36 -10.17
C PRO A 494 -0.48 -16.55 -9.93
N ARG A 495 -0.28 -17.24 -8.81
CA ARG A 495 -1.11 -18.35 -8.36
C ARG A 495 -1.23 -18.34 -6.85
N ASP A 496 -2.28 -18.97 -6.33
CA ASP A 496 -2.49 -19.10 -4.90
C ASP A 496 -1.34 -19.89 -4.25
N VAL A 497 -0.90 -19.44 -3.07
CA VAL A 497 0.19 -20.06 -2.31
C VAL A 497 -0.20 -20.25 -0.86
N THR A 498 0.06 -21.44 -0.34
CA THR A 498 -0.09 -21.73 1.10
C THR A 498 1.10 -21.19 1.88
N VAL A 499 0.82 -20.59 3.04
CA VAL A 499 1.81 -20.09 3.99
C VAL A 499 1.51 -20.61 5.39
N THR A 500 2.55 -21.04 6.10
CA THR A 500 2.48 -21.37 7.52
C THR A 500 2.94 -20.16 8.32
N LEU A 501 2.10 -19.69 9.24
CA LEU A 501 2.37 -18.54 10.11
C LEU A 501 2.48 -19.04 11.55
N THR A 502 3.59 -18.73 12.20
CA THR A 502 3.86 -19.12 13.59
C THR A 502 4.01 -17.87 14.45
N ALA A 503 3.22 -17.80 15.52
CA ALA A 503 3.29 -16.74 16.53
C ALA A 503 3.05 -17.33 17.92
N ALA A 504 3.83 -16.90 18.91
CA ALA A 504 3.71 -17.35 20.31
C ALA A 504 3.60 -18.87 20.48
N GLY A 505 4.36 -19.64 19.69
CA GLY A 505 4.37 -21.11 19.73
C GLY A 505 3.17 -21.79 19.07
N THR A 506 2.22 -21.03 18.49
CA THR A 506 1.09 -21.56 17.74
C THR A 506 1.32 -21.36 16.25
N SER A 507 1.11 -22.40 15.46
CA SER A 507 1.17 -22.32 14.00
C SER A 507 -0.23 -22.41 13.39
N ARG A 508 -0.47 -21.61 12.35
CA ARG A 508 -1.66 -21.66 11.50
C ARG A 508 -1.26 -21.71 10.04
N THR A 509 -2.05 -22.39 9.23
CA THR A 509 -1.87 -22.42 7.78
C THR A 509 -2.90 -21.51 7.14
N ASP A 510 -2.47 -20.68 6.19
CA ASP A 510 -3.33 -19.78 5.42
C ASP A 510 -2.99 -19.83 3.93
N THR A 511 -3.84 -19.24 3.10
CA THR A 511 -3.64 -19.18 1.64
C THR A 511 -3.59 -17.73 1.18
N LEU A 512 -2.46 -17.34 0.62
CA LEU A 512 -2.31 -16.09 -0.12
C LEU A 512 -2.97 -16.26 -1.48
N ARG A 513 -4.10 -15.57 -1.68
CA ARG A 513 -4.86 -15.60 -2.92
C ARG A 513 -4.45 -14.45 -3.81
N PHE A 514 -3.64 -14.74 -4.83
CA PHE A 514 -3.10 -13.72 -5.72
C PHE A 514 -4.08 -13.42 -6.85
N ASP A 515 -4.40 -12.15 -7.03
CA ASP A 515 -5.17 -11.71 -8.18
C ASP A 515 -4.32 -11.67 -9.47
N ALA A 516 -4.95 -11.33 -10.59
CA ALA A 516 -4.28 -11.22 -11.89
C ALA A 516 -3.18 -10.14 -11.92
N THR A 517 -3.18 -9.19 -10.97
CA THR A 517 -2.14 -8.17 -10.81
C THR A 517 -0.99 -8.64 -9.90
N GLY A 518 -1.08 -9.85 -9.36
CA GLY A 518 -0.08 -10.41 -8.46
C GLY A 518 -0.15 -9.82 -7.05
N ARG A 519 -1.32 -9.38 -6.59
CA ARG A 519 -1.54 -8.89 -5.22
C ARG A 519 -2.38 -9.89 -4.42
N ALA A 520 -2.03 -10.06 -3.15
CA ALA A 520 -2.83 -10.80 -2.18
C ALA A 520 -2.88 -10.03 -0.86
N GLU A 521 -3.95 -10.19 -0.11
CA GLU A 521 -4.13 -9.57 1.20
C GLU A 521 -4.46 -10.62 2.25
N LEU A 522 -3.84 -10.51 3.42
CA LEU A 522 -4.11 -11.41 4.54
C LEU A 522 -4.34 -10.62 5.83
N SER A 523 -5.53 -10.75 6.42
CA SER A 523 -5.85 -10.17 7.72
C SER A 523 -5.44 -11.12 8.85
N LEU A 524 -4.64 -10.62 9.78
CA LEU A 524 -4.23 -11.33 10.99
C LEU A 524 -4.59 -10.48 12.21
N PRO A 525 -4.67 -11.06 13.42
CA PRO A 525 -4.72 -10.25 14.64
C PRO A 525 -3.34 -9.63 14.95
N PRO A 526 -3.25 -8.64 15.85
CA PRO A 526 -1.98 -8.08 16.29
C PRO A 526 -1.03 -9.16 16.83
N GLY A 527 0.24 -9.08 16.44
CA GLY A 527 1.28 -10.04 16.80
C GLY A 527 2.43 -10.08 15.80
N VAL A 528 3.52 -10.74 16.19
CA VAL A 528 4.67 -10.99 15.31
C VAL A 528 4.59 -12.43 14.80
N TYR A 529 4.54 -12.59 13.49
CA TYR A 529 4.38 -13.87 12.80
C TYR A 529 5.63 -14.17 11.99
N SER A 530 6.30 -15.28 12.28
CA SER A 530 7.23 -15.88 11.32
C SER A 530 6.43 -16.64 10.28
N TYR A 531 6.69 -16.38 9.00
CA TYR A 531 6.03 -17.08 7.90
C TYR A 531 7.02 -18.00 7.18
N GLU A 532 6.54 -19.13 6.69
CA GLU A 532 7.29 -20.06 5.84
C GLU A 532 6.37 -20.64 4.76
N SER A 533 6.87 -20.83 3.55
CA SER A 533 6.15 -21.55 2.50
C SER A 533 6.41 -23.07 2.62
N PRO A 534 5.38 -23.92 2.70
CA PRO A 534 5.57 -25.38 2.69
C PRO A 534 6.14 -25.92 1.37
N THR A 535 6.05 -25.13 0.29
CA THR A 535 6.36 -25.56 -1.09
C THR A 535 7.53 -24.81 -1.70
N GLY A 536 8.29 -24.07 -0.90
CA GLY A 536 9.41 -23.27 -1.37
C GLY A 536 10.27 -22.71 -0.24
N PRO A 537 11.36 -22.00 -0.59
CA PRO A 537 12.33 -21.50 0.38
C PRO A 537 11.88 -20.19 1.06
N GLU A 538 10.70 -19.65 0.72
CA GLU A 538 10.23 -18.36 1.23
C GLU A 538 10.00 -18.40 2.73
N ARG A 539 10.67 -17.51 3.45
CA ARG A 539 10.50 -17.35 4.90
C ARG A 539 10.81 -15.94 5.34
N GLY A 540 10.15 -15.48 6.39
CA GLY A 540 10.41 -14.18 6.96
C GLY A 540 9.55 -13.87 8.17
N VAL A 541 9.44 -12.59 8.49
CA VAL A 541 8.62 -12.09 9.60
C VAL A 541 7.70 -10.99 9.10
N VAL A 542 6.44 -11.04 9.52
CA VAL A 542 5.50 -9.93 9.40
C VAL A 542 4.96 -9.59 10.79
N ALA A 543 4.88 -8.30 11.10
CA ALA A 543 4.34 -7.81 12.36
C ALA A 543 3.01 -7.10 12.11
N LEU A 544 1.99 -7.46 12.88
CA LEU A 544 0.77 -6.71 12.96
C LEU A 544 0.76 -5.94 14.27
N GLU A 545 0.69 -4.63 14.14
CA GLU A 545 0.81 -3.72 15.26
C GLU A 545 -0.46 -3.70 16.08
N THR A 546 -0.34 -3.35 17.36
CA THR A 546 -1.49 -2.90 18.16
C THR A 546 -1.91 -1.50 17.75
N TYR A 547 -0.97 -0.70 17.27
CA TYR A 547 -1.13 0.64 16.70
C TYR A 547 -2.18 0.69 15.59
N SER A 548 -2.96 1.76 15.55
CA SER A 548 -3.84 2.14 14.45
C SER A 548 -3.97 3.67 14.45
N ASP A 549 -4.13 4.27 13.27
CA ASP A 549 -4.43 5.71 13.18
C ASP A 549 -5.78 6.05 13.84
N GLU A 550 -6.69 5.07 13.93
CA GLU A 550 -8.00 5.16 14.59
C GLU A 550 -7.94 5.34 16.12
N TRP A 551 -6.79 5.02 16.73
CA TRP A 551 -6.64 5.18 18.18
C TRP A 551 -6.57 6.64 18.59
N ARG A 552 -5.93 7.46 17.76
CA ARG A 552 -5.70 8.87 18.01
C ARG A 552 -7.01 9.63 18.21
N PRO A 553 -7.03 10.64 19.08
CA PRO A 553 -8.15 11.56 19.17
C PRO A 553 -8.24 12.39 17.89
N ALA A 554 -9.29 12.17 17.11
CA ALA A 554 -9.61 12.92 15.90
C ALA A 554 -10.76 13.91 16.14
N THR A 555 -10.71 15.07 15.47
CA THR A 555 -11.84 16.01 15.48
C THR A 555 -12.90 15.51 14.49
N PRO A 556 -14.18 15.39 14.88
CA PRO A 556 -15.25 14.99 13.98
C PRO A 556 -15.38 15.95 12.79
N VAL A 557 -15.20 15.42 11.58
CA VAL A 557 -15.35 16.15 10.31
C VAL A 557 -16.76 16.00 9.73
N LEU A 558 -17.43 14.90 10.06
CA LEU A 558 -18.82 14.66 9.68
C LEU A 558 -19.77 15.18 10.76
N HIS A 559 -20.80 15.91 10.36
CA HIS A 559 -21.79 16.48 11.27
C HIS A 559 -23.13 15.74 11.21
N ALA A 560 -23.82 15.72 12.35
CA ALA A 560 -25.15 15.14 12.45
C ALA A 560 -26.14 15.88 11.54
N GLN A 561 -26.95 15.12 10.81
CA GLN A 561 -27.99 15.67 9.94
C GLN A 561 -29.19 14.74 9.85
N ALA A 562 -30.38 15.31 9.66
CA ALA A 562 -31.63 14.55 9.54
C ALA A 562 -31.73 13.75 8.23
N GLY A 563 -30.94 14.11 7.21
CA GLY A 563 -31.00 13.57 5.86
C GLY A 563 -32.11 14.19 5.02
N GLY A 564 -31.91 14.21 3.69
CA GLY A 564 -32.91 14.66 2.73
C GLY A 564 -34.12 13.73 2.62
N ALA A 565 -35.27 14.25 2.19
CA ALA A 565 -36.47 13.46 2.00
C ALA A 565 -36.25 12.35 0.95
N ALA A 566 -36.21 11.09 1.39
CA ALA A 566 -36.11 9.93 0.50
C ALA A 566 -37.39 9.78 -0.32
N GLY A 567 -37.26 9.75 -1.64
CA GLY A 567 -38.35 9.46 -2.56
C GLY A 567 -38.02 9.85 -4.00
N ARG A 568 -38.40 8.99 -4.95
CA ARG A 568 -38.32 9.33 -6.36
C ARG A 568 -39.47 10.30 -6.67
N LEU A 569 -39.17 11.41 -7.35
CA LEU A 569 -40.20 12.25 -7.94
C LEU A 569 -40.72 11.53 -9.18
N ALA A 570 -41.92 10.97 -9.09
CA ALA A 570 -42.62 10.38 -10.21
C ALA A 570 -43.56 11.43 -10.83
N SER A 571 -43.53 11.55 -12.15
CA SER A 571 -44.53 12.31 -12.89
C SER A 571 -45.82 11.49 -12.91
N VAL A 572 -46.85 11.97 -12.21
CA VAL A 572 -48.18 11.35 -12.22
C VAL A 572 -49.09 12.20 -13.12
N PRO A 573 -49.51 11.67 -14.28
CA PRO A 573 -50.48 12.35 -15.13
C PRO A 573 -51.81 12.54 -14.38
N MET A 574 -52.48 13.68 -14.57
CA MET A 574 -53.77 13.92 -13.93
C MET A 574 -54.83 12.86 -14.24
N ARG A 575 -54.73 12.16 -15.38
CA ARG A 575 -55.59 11.01 -15.72
C ARG A 575 -55.47 9.81 -14.78
N GLU A 576 -54.40 9.66 -14.02
CA GLU A 576 -54.28 8.57 -13.02
C GLU A 576 -55.02 8.89 -11.71
N ARG A 577 -55.52 10.12 -11.55
CA ARG A 577 -56.28 10.54 -10.37
C ARG A 577 -57.77 10.30 -10.58
N TRP A 578 -58.24 9.10 -10.22
CA TRP A 578 -59.65 8.69 -10.37
C TRP A 578 -60.68 9.71 -9.85
N TRP A 579 -60.35 10.47 -8.81
CA TRP A 579 -61.24 11.48 -8.23
C TRP A 579 -61.56 12.63 -9.19
N LEU A 580 -60.70 12.95 -10.16
CA LEU A 580 -60.98 13.98 -11.17
C LEU A 580 -62.14 13.57 -12.10
N PHE A 581 -62.23 12.27 -12.42
CA PHE A 581 -63.37 11.72 -13.15
C PHE A 581 -64.65 11.81 -12.31
N VAL A 582 -64.54 11.50 -11.01
CA VAL A 582 -65.68 11.60 -10.08
C VAL A 582 -66.17 13.04 -9.95
N VAL A 583 -65.26 14.02 -9.85
CA VAL A 583 -65.62 15.44 -9.80
C VAL A 583 -66.30 15.89 -11.09
N ALA A 584 -65.77 15.50 -12.27
CA ALA A 584 -66.40 15.81 -13.54
C ALA A 584 -67.81 15.21 -13.66
N ILE A 585 -67.95 13.92 -13.36
CA ILE A 585 -69.24 13.20 -13.40
C ILE A 585 -70.23 13.82 -12.41
N ALA A 586 -69.81 14.06 -11.16
CA ALA A 586 -70.65 14.64 -10.13
C ALA A 586 -71.10 16.06 -10.51
N ALA A 587 -70.21 16.88 -11.09
CA ALA A 587 -70.55 18.23 -11.53
C ALA A 587 -71.61 18.21 -12.65
N PHE A 588 -71.44 17.39 -13.68
CA PHE A 588 -72.40 17.30 -14.79
C PHE A 588 -73.71 16.61 -14.38
N ALA A 589 -73.65 15.56 -13.55
CA ALA A 589 -74.84 14.90 -13.03
C ALA A 589 -75.66 15.83 -12.13
N SER A 590 -74.99 16.62 -11.29
CA SER A 590 -75.64 17.63 -10.43
C SER A 590 -76.21 18.77 -11.26
N GLU A 591 -75.50 19.23 -12.29
CA GLU A 591 -75.99 20.23 -13.24
C GLU A 591 -77.25 19.74 -13.97
N TRP A 592 -77.24 18.50 -14.46
CA TRP A 592 -78.37 17.88 -15.15
C TRP A 592 -79.58 17.68 -14.22
N ALA A 593 -79.37 17.15 -13.01
CA ALA A 593 -80.43 16.97 -12.03
C ALA A 593 -81.06 18.31 -11.61
N TRP A 594 -80.24 19.36 -11.52
CA TRP A 594 -80.72 20.72 -11.25
C TRP A 594 -81.54 21.27 -12.42
N ARG A 595 -81.10 21.11 -13.68
CA ARG A 595 -81.85 21.55 -14.88
C ARG A 595 -83.19 20.83 -15.02
N ARG A 596 -83.20 19.50 -14.82
CA ARG A 596 -84.41 18.66 -14.83
C ARG A 596 -85.46 19.14 -13.82
N ARG A 597 -85.04 19.50 -12.60
CA ARG A 597 -85.94 20.04 -11.57
C ARG A 597 -86.49 21.43 -11.91
N GLN A 598 -85.89 22.13 -12.86
CA GLN A 598 -86.28 23.49 -13.26
C GLN A 598 -87.04 23.55 -14.59
N GLY A 599 -87.33 22.41 -15.23
CA GLY A 599 -88.06 22.38 -16.52
C GLY A 599 -87.27 22.96 -17.69
N LEU A 600 -85.94 23.08 -17.56
CA LEU A 600 -85.03 23.46 -18.64
C LEU A 600 -84.57 22.17 -19.35
N PRO A 601 -84.50 22.15 -20.70
CA PRO A 601 -83.99 20.99 -21.43
C PRO A 601 -82.54 20.65 -21.11
#